data_AF-A0A6A6CVX3-F1
#
_entry.id   AF-A0A6A6CVX3-F1
#
_cell.length_a   1.000
_cell.length_b   1.000
_cell.length_c   1.000
_cell.angle_alpha   90.00
_cell.angle_beta   90.00
_cell.angle_gamma   90.00
#
_symmetry.space_group_name_H-M   'P 1'
#
loop_
_entity.id
_entity.type
_entity.pdbx_description
1 polymer ?
#
loop_
_entity_poly.entity_id
_entity_poly.type
_entity_poly.pdbx_seq_one_letter_code
_entity_poly.pdbx_strand_id
1 'polypeptide(L)'
;MPPARRTLSRRNVRGRGYAKRGYRQNGELSFQLKRSYAHFSRQMDINENETISEPIRAMFHSVENEDPGWLPEGLHFAFVLRRQVLVPSEDMVKTLFDGGETLSAKVLNDDGVEYEWDDGSVFTPKPRREGRNAGAPIYDFRGS
;
A
#
# COMPACT_ATOMS: atom_id res chain seq x y z
N MET A 1 -21.54 -10.56 14.99
CA MET A 1 -20.51 -11.61 14.81
C MET A 1 -19.16 -11.02 15.15
N PRO A 2 -18.37 -11.62 16.06
CA PRO A 2 -16.98 -11.20 16.23
C PRO A 2 -16.18 -11.56 14.96
N PRO A 3 -15.25 -10.71 14.50
CA PRO A 3 -14.41 -11.05 13.37
C PRO A 3 -13.60 -12.31 13.70
N ALA A 4 -13.51 -13.23 12.72
CA ALA A 4 -12.72 -14.45 12.87
C ALA A 4 -11.31 -14.10 13.33
N ARG A 5 -10.87 -14.64 14.48
CA ARG A 5 -9.49 -14.51 14.96
C ARG A 5 -8.57 -15.05 13.88
N ARG A 6 -7.95 -14.15 13.11
CA ARG A 6 -6.88 -14.52 12.18
C ARG A 6 -5.78 -15.17 13.01
N THR A 7 -5.45 -16.41 12.68
CA THR A 7 -4.27 -17.09 13.20
C THR A 7 -3.05 -16.31 12.70
N LEU A 8 -2.56 -15.37 13.52
CA LEU A 8 -1.29 -14.70 13.28
C LEU A 8 -0.23 -15.78 13.03
N SER A 9 0.48 -15.70 11.91
CA SER A 9 1.50 -16.67 11.56
C SER A 9 2.51 -16.78 12.71
N ARG A 10 2.46 -17.85 13.50
CA ARG A 10 3.42 -18.15 14.58
C ARG A 10 4.82 -18.52 14.05
N ARG A 11 5.19 -18.17 12.83
CA ARG A 11 6.29 -18.85 12.12
C ARG A 11 7.30 -17.87 11.54
N ASN A 12 8.34 -17.61 12.33
CA ASN A 12 9.70 -17.65 11.79
C ASN A 12 9.90 -19.07 11.21
N VAL A 13 9.46 -19.31 9.98
CA VAL A 13 9.78 -20.56 9.30
C VAL A 13 11.28 -20.51 9.04
N ARG A 14 12.05 -21.19 9.90
CA ARG A 14 13.48 -21.44 9.72
C ARG A 14 13.71 -21.83 8.25
N GLY A 15 14.49 -21.03 7.51
CA GLY A 15 14.81 -21.29 6.10
C GLY A 15 13.99 -20.52 5.05
N ARG A 16 13.02 -19.67 5.42
CA ARG A 16 12.49 -18.69 4.46
C ARG A 16 13.50 -17.54 4.32
N GLY A 17 14.13 -17.47 3.14
CA GLY A 17 15.09 -16.42 2.80
C GLY A 17 14.53 -15.01 3.01
N TYR A 18 15.44 -14.05 3.11
CA TYR A 18 15.14 -12.62 3.24
C TYR A 18 14.05 -12.16 2.26
N ALA A 19 13.17 -11.25 2.71
CA ALA A 19 12.06 -10.70 1.94
C ALA A 19 10.96 -11.69 1.49
N LYS A 20 10.93 -12.93 2.01
CA LYS A 20 9.89 -13.91 1.68
C LYS A 20 8.72 -13.86 2.65
N ARG A 21 7.57 -14.38 2.21
CA ARG A 21 6.36 -14.44 3.03
C ARG A 21 6.60 -15.09 4.39
N GLY A 22 6.26 -14.38 5.47
CA GLY A 22 6.48 -14.83 6.85
C GLY A 22 7.81 -14.42 7.47
N TYR A 23 8.74 -13.82 6.70
CA TYR A 23 10.01 -13.32 7.22
C TYR A 23 9.78 -12.17 8.20
N ARG A 24 10.46 -12.23 9.34
CA ARG A 24 10.48 -11.21 10.38
C ARG A 24 11.89 -11.03 10.90
N GLN A 25 12.32 -9.79 11.11
CA GLN A 25 13.59 -9.47 11.76
C GLN A 25 13.34 -8.46 12.87
N ASN A 26 13.54 -8.85 14.13
CA ASN A 26 13.34 -7.98 15.29
C ASN A 26 11.97 -7.28 15.37
N GLY A 27 10.91 -7.94 14.89
CA GLY A 27 9.56 -7.36 14.83
C GLY A 27 9.28 -6.57 13.55
N GLU A 28 10.22 -6.49 12.62
CA GLU A 28 10.00 -5.87 11.31
C GLU A 28 9.54 -6.87 10.26
N LEU A 29 8.67 -6.41 9.37
CA LEU A 29 8.15 -7.10 8.21
C LEU A 29 8.63 -6.39 6.95
N SER A 30 9.24 -7.13 6.04
CA SER A 30 9.62 -6.63 4.72
C SER A 30 8.46 -6.73 3.74
N PHE A 31 8.26 -5.73 2.90
CA PHE A 31 7.33 -5.78 1.76
C PHE A 31 7.90 -5.02 0.56
N GLN A 32 7.30 -5.24 -0.61
CA GLN A 32 7.63 -4.49 -1.83
C GLN A 32 6.54 -3.45 -2.09
N LEU A 33 6.89 -2.17 -2.06
CA LEU A 33 6.02 -1.10 -2.56
C LEU A 33 6.24 -0.95 -4.06
N LYS A 34 5.21 -1.26 -4.84
CA LYS A 34 5.17 -1.10 -6.30
C LYS A 34 4.34 0.11 -6.67
N ARG A 35 4.91 1.04 -7.43
CA ARG A 35 4.14 2.11 -8.07
C ARG A 35 3.41 1.49 -9.26
N SER A 36 2.09 1.60 -9.30
CA SER A 36 1.29 1.08 -10.42
C SER A 36 1.06 2.14 -11.50
N TYR A 37 1.30 3.40 -11.15
CA TYR A 37 1.24 4.54 -12.04
C TYR A 37 2.61 4.86 -12.67
N ALA A 38 3.70 4.26 -12.19
CA ALA A 38 5.07 4.48 -12.69
C ALA A 38 5.89 3.17 -12.67
N HIS A 39 6.98 3.09 -13.43
CA HIS A 39 7.80 1.87 -13.57
C HIS A 39 8.82 1.68 -12.44
N PHE A 40 8.40 1.77 -11.19
CA PHE A 40 9.31 1.64 -10.05
C PHE A 40 8.73 0.79 -8.91
N SER A 41 9.62 0.08 -8.23
CA SER A 41 9.30 -0.60 -6.98
C SER A 41 10.48 -0.53 -6.02
N ARG A 42 10.20 -0.45 -4.72
CA ARG A 42 11.20 -0.49 -3.67
C ARG A 42 10.81 -1.47 -2.58
N GLN A 43 11.82 -2.00 -1.90
CA GLN A 43 11.60 -2.74 -0.66
C GLN A 43 11.46 -1.75 0.50
N MET A 44 10.60 -2.08 1.45
CA MET A 44 10.39 -1.34 2.69
C MET A 44 10.22 -2.33 3.84
N ASP A 45 10.66 -1.92 5.03
CA ASP A 45 10.48 -2.68 6.27
C ASP A 45 9.56 -1.86 7.20
N ILE A 46 8.60 -2.52 7.85
CA ILE A 46 7.64 -1.92 8.79
C ILE A 46 7.60 -2.70 10.09
N ASN A 47 7.41 -2.01 11.21
CA ASN A 47 7.26 -2.66 12.50
C ASN A 47 5.88 -3.33 12.61
N GLU A 48 5.85 -4.62 12.93
CA GLU A 48 4.62 -5.42 13.01
C GLU A 48 3.68 -5.01 14.16
N ASN A 49 4.20 -4.23 15.11
CA ASN A 49 3.48 -3.72 16.28
C ASN A 49 2.99 -2.27 16.12
N GLU A 50 3.33 -1.60 15.00
CA GLU A 50 2.71 -0.32 14.66
C GLU A 50 1.25 -0.50 14.20
N THR A 51 0.50 0.59 14.18
CA THR A 51 -0.85 0.63 13.60
C THR A 51 -0.77 0.68 12.08
N ILE A 52 -1.83 0.30 11.37
CA ILE A 52 -1.87 0.36 9.90
C ILE A 52 -1.70 1.79 9.36
N SER A 53 -2.07 2.80 10.15
CA SER A 53 -1.88 4.20 9.81
C SER A 53 -0.40 4.56 9.56
N GLU A 54 0.52 3.98 10.33
CA GLU A 54 1.96 4.31 10.24
C GLU A 54 2.60 3.85 8.92
N PRO A 55 2.46 2.59 8.47
CA PRO A 55 2.91 2.19 7.13
C PRO A 55 2.28 2.99 6.00
N ILE A 56 1.00 3.37 6.13
CA ILE A 56 0.34 4.16 5.09
C ILE A 56 1.01 5.54 4.98
N ARG A 57 1.26 6.21 6.10
CA ARG A 57 2.01 7.47 6.15
C ARG A 57 3.42 7.31 5.59
N ALA A 58 4.14 6.27 5.99
CA ALA A 58 5.50 5.99 5.50
C ALA A 58 5.52 5.76 3.98
N MET A 59 4.56 5.00 3.44
CA MET A 59 4.42 4.80 2.00
C MET A 59 4.05 6.10 1.28
N PHE A 60 3.18 6.92 1.86
CA PHE A 60 2.81 8.24 1.34
C PHE A 60 4.04 9.16 1.23
N HIS A 61 4.80 9.32 2.31
CA HIS A 61 6.05 10.09 2.27
C HIS A 61 7.07 9.51 1.30
N SER A 62 7.09 8.19 1.13
CA SER A 62 7.97 7.56 0.15
C SER A 62 7.58 7.88 -1.30
N VAL A 63 6.30 8.08 -1.61
CA VAL A 63 5.86 8.36 -2.99
C VAL A 63 5.73 9.85 -3.29
N GLU A 64 5.43 10.68 -2.30
CA GLU A 64 5.25 12.13 -2.48
C GLU A 64 6.60 12.83 -2.78
N ASN A 65 7.71 12.29 -2.28
CA ASN A 65 9.05 12.84 -2.52
C ASN A 65 9.76 12.27 -3.76
N GLU A 66 9.09 11.44 -4.56
CA GLU A 66 9.65 10.80 -5.75
C GLU A 66 8.80 11.14 -6.98
N ASP A 67 9.44 11.44 -8.13
CA ASP A 67 8.71 11.84 -9.34
C ASP A 67 7.58 10.86 -9.72
N PRO A 68 6.38 11.39 -10.07
CA PRO A 68 6.03 12.80 -10.21
C PRO A 68 5.75 13.54 -8.88
N GLY A 69 5.70 12.84 -7.74
CA GLY A 69 5.62 13.35 -6.36
C GLY A 69 4.37 14.16 -6.01
N TRP A 70 4.15 15.22 -6.78
CA TRP A 70 2.96 16.04 -6.82
C TRP A 70 1.89 15.44 -7.73
N LEU A 71 0.65 15.43 -7.24
CA LEU A 71 -0.52 15.01 -7.98
C LEU A 71 -1.36 16.24 -8.38
N PRO A 72 -1.92 16.26 -9.61
CA PRO A 72 -2.96 17.21 -9.98
C PRO A 72 -4.15 17.20 -9.00
N GLU A 73 -4.88 18.32 -8.96
CA GLU A 73 -6.09 18.43 -8.14
C GLU A 73 -7.11 17.33 -8.48
N GLY A 74 -7.76 16.78 -7.46
CA GLY A 74 -8.70 15.67 -7.58
C GLY A 74 -8.06 14.30 -7.75
N LEU A 75 -6.72 14.21 -7.81
CA LEU A 75 -5.99 12.94 -7.78
C LEU A 75 -5.35 12.70 -6.41
N HIS A 76 -5.38 11.45 -5.96
CA HIS A 76 -4.80 11.05 -4.67
C HIS A 76 -4.11 9.68 -4.76
N PHE A 77 -3.16 9.44 -3.85
CA PHE A 77 -2.53 8.14 -3.71
C PHE A 77 -3.44 7.17 -2.95
N ALA A 78 -3.55 5.94 -3.45
CA ALA A 78 -4.20 4.83 -2.77
C ALA A 78 -3.28 3.62 -2.70
N PHE A 79 -3.12 3.04 -1.52
CA PHE A 79 -2.30 1.85 -1.30
C PHE A 79 -3.17 0.61 -1.30
N VAL A 80 -2.81 -0.38 -2.12
CA VAL A 80 -3.62 -1.57 -2.34
C VAL A 80 -2.85 -2.83 -1.93
N LEU A 81 -3.42 -3.61 -1.02
CA LEU A 81 -2.96 -4.94 -0.62
C LEU A 81 -3.98 -5.98 -1.08
N ARG A 82 -3.57 -6.99 -1.84
CA ARG A 82 -4.44 -8.12 -2.25
C ARG A 82 -5.80 -7.66 -2.83
N ARG A 83 -5.79 -6.57 -3.62
CA ARG A 83 -6.98 -5.92 -4.23
C ARG A 83 -7.87 -5.12 -3.28
N GLN A 84 -7.48 -4.95 -2.02
CA GLN A 84 -8.17 -4.10 -1.05
C GLN A 84 -7.38 -2.82 -0.84
N VAL A 85 -8.06 -1.68 -0.89
CA VAL A 85 -7.47 -0.39 -0.52
C VAL A 85 -7.22 -0.43 0.99
N LEU A 86 -6.01 -0.08 1.39
CA LEU A 86 -5.67 0.06 2.78
C LEU A 86 -6.29 1.33 3.34
N VAL A 87 -6.85 1.19 4.52
CA VAL A 87 -7.53 2.25 5.25
C VAL A 87 -6.75 2.47 6.55
N PRO A 88 -6.42 3.72 6.93
CA PRO A 88 -5.87 4.03 8.24
C PRO A 88 -6.75 3.42 9.33
N SER A 89 -6.12 2.72 10.28
CA SER A 89 -6.81 2.14 11.41
C SER A 89 -5.82 1.87 12.55
N GLU A 90 -6.36 1.76 13.76
CA GLU A 90 -5.61 1.42 14.98
C GLU A 90 -5.27 -0.08 15.08
N ASP A 91 -5.72 -0.91 14.13
CA ASP A 91 -5.32 -2.32 14.09
C ASP A 91 -3.81 -2.42 13.82
N MET A 92 -3.15 -3.33 14.52
CA MET A 92 -1.71 -3.55 14.33
C MET A 92 -1.42 -4.14 12.95
N VAL A 93 -0.27 -3.77 12.38
CA VAL A 93 0.22 -4.27 11.07
C VAL A 93 0.14 -5.79 10.96
N LYS A 94 0.59 -6.54 11.97
CA LYS A 94 0.55 -8.01 11.96
C LYS A 94 -0.84 -8.63 11.74
N THR A 95 -1.92 -7.87 11.91
CA THR A 95 -3.29 -8.35 11.66
C THR A 95 -3.65 -8.42 10.17
N LEU A 96 -2.99 -7.62 9.34
CA LEU A 96 -3.20 -7.54 7.88
C LEU A 96 -2.02 -8.09 7.07
N PHE A 97 -0.80 -7.94 7.58
CA PHE A 97 0.44 -8.26 6.87
C PHE A 97 1.11 -9.52 7.45
N ASP A 98 1.57 -10.41 6.57
CA ASP A 98 2.37 -11.58 6.93
C ASP A 98 3.87 -11.39 6.65
N GLY A 99 4.26 -10.29 6.00
CA GLY A 99 5.57 -10.07 5.41
C GLY A 99 5.68 -10.68 4.01
N GLY A 100 6.60 -10.16 3.20
CA GLY A 100 6.87 -10.57 1.81
C GLY A 100 5.76 -10.23 0.81
N GLU A 101 4.79 -9.41 1.19
CA GLU A 101 3.74 -8.95 0.28
C GLU A 101 4.22 -7.86 -0.68
N THR A 102 3.50 -7.72 -1.80
CA THR A 102 3.61 -6.56 -2.68
C THR A 102 2.41 -5.64 -2.42
N LEU A 103 2.70 -4.41 -2.05
CA LEU A 103 1.75 -3.30 -1.99
C LEU A 103 1.80 -2.52 -3.29
N SER A 104 0.64 -2.07 -3.76
CA SER A 104 0.54 -1.26 -4.97
C SER A 104 0.12 0.16 -4.60
N ALA A 105 1.00 1.14 -4.82
CA ALA A 105 0.63 2.54 -4.83
C ALA A 105 -0.05 2.86 -6.16
N LYS A 106 -1.26 3.38 -6.12
CA LYS A 106 -2.07 3.78 -7.26
C LYS A 106 -2.40 5.26 -7.16
N VAL A 107 -2.62 5.90 -8.30
CA VAL A 107 -3.21 7.23 -8.35
C VAL A 107 -4.65 7.07 -8.79
N LEU A 108 -5.57 7.56 -7.98
CA LEU A 108 -7.01 7.49 -8.23
C LEU A 108 -7.61 8.90 -8.21
N ASN A 109 -8.72 9.09 -8.92
CA ASN A 109 -9.60 10.24 -8.68
C ASN A 109 -10.71 9.88 -7.67
N ASP A 110 -11.56 10.86 -7.34
CA ASP A 110 -12.68 10.70 -6.39
C ASP A 110 -13.72 9.65 -6.83
N ASP A 111 -13.83 9.39 -8.13
CA ASP A 111 -14.70 8.34 -8.70
C ASP A 111 -14.07 6.94 -8.65
N GLY A 112 -12.81 6.83 -8.19
CA GLY A 112 -12.02 5.59 -8.15
C GLY A 112 -11.43 5.18 -9.49
N VAL A 113 -11.37 6.09 -10.48
CA VAL A 113 -10.68 5.86 -11.75
C VAL A 113 -9.18 5.89 -11.52
N GLU A 114 -8.49 4.84 -11.97
CA GLU A 114 -7.03 4.72 -11.85
C GLU A 114 -6.33 5.48 -12.97
N TYR A 115 -5.25 6.18 -12.64
CA TYR A 115 -4.41 6.90 -13.59
C TYR A 115 -3.03 6.25 -13.71
N GLU A 116 -2.41 6.41 -14.88
CA GLU A 116 -0.99 6.15 -15.12
C GLU A 116 -0.25 7.43 -15.44
N TRP A 117 1.04 7.44 -15.14
CA TRP A 117 1.96 8.51 -15.46
C TRP A 117 2.85 8.07 -16.62
N ASP A 118 3.00 8.93 -17.62
CA ASP A 118 3.71 8.66 -18.87
C ASP A 118 5.23 8.87 -18.80
N ASP A 119 5.81 8.95 -17.60
CA ASP A 119 7.24 9.24 -17.35
C ASP A 119 7.69 10.61 -17.88
N GLY A 120 6.74 11.45 -18.31
CA GLY A 120 7.02 12.68 -19.04
C GLY A 120 6.43 13.91 -18.36
N SER A 121 5.11 13.94 -18.13
CA SER A 121 4.41 15.09 -17.50
C SER A 121 2.94 14.84 -17.17
N VAL A 122 2.30 13.80 -17.71
CA VAL A 122 0.83 13.73 -17.76
C VAL A 122 0.30 12.48 -17.07
N PHE A 123 -0.74 12.67 -16.26
CA PHE A 123 -1.57 11.58 -15.76
C PHE A 123 -2.71 11.31 -16.72
N THR A 124 -2.81 10.08 -17.22
CA THR A 124 -3.89 9.64 -18.11
C THR A 124 -4.76 8.59 -17.42
N PRO A 125 -6.09 8.64 -17.60
CA PRO A 125 -6.97 7.65 -17.00
C PRO A 125 -6.75 6.30 -17.67
N LYS A 126 -6.51 5.26 -16.86
CA LYS A 126 -6.44 3.90 -17.37
C LYS A 126 -7.81 3.47 -17.88
N PRO A 127 -7.87 2.77 -19.03
CA PRO A 127 -9.12 2.22 -19.53
C PRO A 127 -9.72 1.31 -18.46
N ARG A 128 -10.93 1.66 -18.02
CA ARG A 128 -11.67 0.90 -17.01
C ARG A 128 -11.99 -0.47 -17.61
N ARG A 129 -11.28 -1.51 -17.19
CA ARG A 129 -11.69 -2.89 -17.50
C ARG A 129 -13.04 -3.10 -16.83
N GLU A 130 -14.07 -3.33 -17.64
CA GLU A 130 -15.44 -3.63 -17.18
C GLU A 130 -15.38 -4.65 -16.04
N GLY A 131 -15.91 -4.27 -14.86
CA GLY A 131 -16.03 -5.15 -13.69
C GLY A 131 -15.22 -4.83 -12.43
N ARG A 132 -14.67 -3.61 -12.23
CA ARG A 132 -13.92 -3.28 -10.97
C ARG A 132 -14.46 -2.08 -10.18
N ASN A 133 -14.73 -2.42 -8.91
CA ASN A 133 -14.98 -1.65 -7.67
C ASN A 133 -15.18 -0.14 -7.79
N ALA A 134 -16.38 0.29 -7.43
CA ALA A 134 -16.74 1.67 -7.12
C ALA A 134 -16.25 2.05 -5.71
N GLY A 135 -15.73 3.27 -5.55
CA GLY A 135 -15.52 3.93 -4.26
C GLY A 135 -14.31 3.45 -3.46
N ALA A 136 -13.11 3.91 -3.83
CA ALA A 136 -11.99 3.89 -2.89
C ALA A 136 -12.11 5.13 -1.98
N PRO A 137 -12.05 5.00 -0.65
CA PRO A 137 -12.10 6.14 0.25
C PRO A 137 -10.83 7.01 0.11
N ILE A 138 -11.03 8.32 0.08
CA ILE A 138 -9.99 9.35 0.03
C ILE A 138 -9.45 9.58 1.45
N TYR A 139 -8.13 9.57 1.62
CA TYR A 139 -7.49 9.94 2.89
C TYR A 139 -6.54 11.11 2.65
N ASP A 140 -6.82 12.22 3.30
CA ASP A 140 -5.94 13.39 3.33
C ASP A 140 -4.95 13.24 4.51
N PHE A 141 -3.67 13.07 4.19
CA PHE A 141 -2.59 12.98 5.18
C PHE A 141 -1.94 14.33 5.48
N ARG A 142 -2.45 15.44 4.92
CA ARG A 142 -1.87 16.79 5.09
C ARG A 142 -2.34 17.51 6.36
N GLY A 143 -3.19 16.88 7.18
CA GLY A 143 -3.66 17.44 8.45
C GLY A 143 -3.09 16.73 9.66
N SER A 144 -2.01 17.26 10.25
CA SER A 144 -1.61 17.04 11.65
C SER A 144 -0.88 18.29 12.15
#